data_AF-A0A536NQY2-F1
#
_entry.id   AF-A0A536NQY2-F1
#
_cell.length_a   1.000
_cell.length_b   1.000
_cell.length_c   1.000
_cell.angle_alpha   90.00
_cell.angle_beta   90.00
_cell.angle_gamma   90.00
#
_symmetry.space_group_name_H-M   'P 1'
#
loop_
_entity.id
_entity.type
_entity.pdbx_description
1 polymer ?
#
loop_
_entity_poly.entity_id
_entity_poly.type
_entity_poly.pdbx_seq_one_letter_code
_entity_poly.pdbx_strand_id
1 'polypeptide(L)'
;MARMRSLNRRWSLRLLGALALFLWLPIQAAAADLRQGPDVTVSAGQTVSDDIYAAGGTITVAGTVNGSILAAGGTITVSGNVSRDLMVAGGTINVTGKVGGSIRAVGGNLTLNGPVEQDVVITGGMVDVGSGATIGRDLVIAGGTATVSAPVARRIRMASGNLTLRNRVGGDVIGNVDHLRLDGAQI
;
A
#
# COMPACT_ATOMS: atom_id res chain seq x y z
N MET A 1 39.45 53.26 9.08
CA MET A 1 40.59 52.36 8.81
C MET A 1 40.10 50.91 8.82
N ALA A 2 40.08 50.22 7.68
CA ALA A 2 39.70 48.80 7.60
C ALA A 2 40.85 48.01 6.95
N ARG A 3 41.52 47.15 7.73
CA ARG A 3 42.57 46.25 7.23
C ARG A 3 41.92 44.98 6.69
N MET A 4 41.93 44.82 5.37
CA MET A 4 41.50 43.59 4.72
C MET A 4 42.65 42.57 4.76
N ARG A 5 42.46 41.48 5.52
CA ARG A 5 43.43 40.38 5.60
C ARG A 5 43.37 39.54 4.32
N SER A 6 44.46 39.51 3.56
CA SER A 6 44.59 38.64 2.39
C SER A 6 44.61 37.18 2.81
N LEU A 7 43.61 36.39 2.40
CA LEU A 7 43.60 34.95 2.63
C LEU A 7 44.76 34.29 1.88
N ASN A 8 45.50 33.41 2.57
CA ASN A 8 46.66 32.70 2.03
C ASN A 8 46.27 31.84 0.82
N ARG A 9 46.97 32.01 -0.31
CA ARG A 9 46.80 31.25 -1.58
C ARG A 9 46.86 29.72 -1.43
N ARG A 10 47.48 29.22 -0.35
CA ARG A 10 47.54 27.78 -0.02
C ARG A 10 46.21 27.24 0.54
N TRP A 11 45.37 28.10 1.10
CA TRP A 11 44.05 27.74 1.61
C TRP A 11 43.02 27.68 0.49
N SER A 12 43.08 28.59 -0.48
CA SER A 12 42.20 28.58 -1.65
C SER A 12 42.38 27.34 -2.52
N LEU A 13 43.62 26.85 -2.71
CA LEU A 13 43.91 25.60 -3.43
C LEU A 13 43.37 24.34 -2.72
N ARG A 14 43.39 24.30 -1.38
CA ARG A 14 42.81 23.18 -0.61
C ARG A 14 41.27 23.20 -0.61
N LEU A 15 40.68 24.38 -0.55
CA LEU A 15 39.23 24.58 -0.67
C LEU A 15 38.70 24.19 -2.05
N LEU A 16 39.41 24.55 -3.13
CA LEU A 16 39.09 24.14 -4.50
C LEU A 16 39.17 22.62 -4.70
N GLY A 17 40.19 21.96 -4.15
CA GLY A 17 40.32 20.50 -4.21
C GLY A 17 39.21 19.76 -3.45
N ALA A 18 38.84 20.24 -2.26
CA ALA A 18 37.75 19.66 -1.49
C ALA A 18 36.38 19.85 -2.16
N LEU A 19 36.15 21.00 -2.80
CA LEU A 19 34.91 21.28 -3.54
C LEU A 19 34.78 20.42 -4.80
N ALA A 20 35.88 20.20 -5.53
CA ALA A 20 35.92 19.31 -6.69
C ALA A 20 35.64 17.84 -6.31
N LEU A 21 36.10 17.41 -5.13
CA LEU A 21 35.82 16.07 -4.60
C LEU A 21 34.34 15.90 -4.21
N PHE A 22 33.70 16.97 -3.73
CA PHE A 22 32.27 16.98 -3.36
C PHE A 22 31.35 16.94 -4.59
N LEU A 23 31.77 17.52 -5.72
CA LEU A 23 31.06 17.50 -7.01
C LEU A 23 31.08 16.12 -7.70
N TRP A 24 31.96 15.22 -7.27
CA TRP A 24 32.04 13.83 -7.78
C TRP A 24 31.25 12.82 -6.94
N LEU A 25 30.61 13.25 -5.86
CA LEU A 25 29.70 12.37 -5.12
C LEU A 25 28.40 12.25 -5.93
N PRO A 26 28.03 11.05 -6.42
CA PRO A 26 26.72 10.86 -7.03
C PRO A 26 25.68 11.12 -5.95
N ILE A 27 25.02 12.28 -6.02
CA ILE A 27 23.83 12.57 -5.23
C ILE A 27 22.77 11.63 -5.78
N GLN A 28 22.59 10.47 -5.15
CA GLN A 28 21.44 9.62 -5.41
C GLN A 28 20.22 10.38 -4.87
N ALA A 29 19.64 11.23 -5.71
CA ALA A 29 18.34 11.81 -5.45
C ALA A 29 17.30 10.69 -5.61
N ALA A 30 16.81 10.14 -4.49
CA ALA A 30 15.61 9.32 -4.49
C ALA A 30 14.43 10.24 -4.85
N ALA A 31 14.12 10.31 -6.14
CA ALA A 31 12.92 10.97 -6.62
C ALA A 31 11.76 9.96 -6.49
N ALA A 32 10.59 10.43 -6.03
CA ALA A 32 9.40 9.60 -5.99
C ALA A 32 9.10 9.01 -7.38
N ASP A 33 8.84 7.69 -7.47
CA ASP A 33 8.45 7.03 -8.72
C ASP A 33 6.98 7.36 -9.03
N LEU A 34 6.80 8.48 -9.74
CA LEU A 34 5.50 8.96 -10.19
C LEU A 34 5.17 8.39 -11.57
N ARG A 35 4.09 7.61 -11.65
CA ARG A 35 3.61 6.98 -12.88
C ARG A 35 2.21 7.45 -13.22
N GLN A 36 2.04 7.98 -14.43
CA GLN A 36 0.77 8.52 -14.90
C GLN A 36 0.51 8.09 -16.34
N GLY A 37 -0.75 7.82 -16.64
CA GLY A 37 -1.17 7.45 -17.99
C GLY A 37 -2.51 6.71 -17.99
N PRO A 38 -3.05 6.36 -19.16
CA PRO A 38 -4.25 5.52 -19.25
C PRO A 38 -4.01 4.16 -18.60
N ASP A 39 -2.82 3.58 -18.78
CA ASP A 39 -2.40 2.31 -18.21
C ASP A 39 -1.04 2.46 -17.49
N VAL A 40 -0.96 2.00 -16.24
CA VAL A 40 0.29 1.94 -15.46
C VAL A 40 0.58 0.49 -15.14
N THR A 41 1.76 0.00 -15.53
CA THR A 41 2.14 -1.41 -15.33
C THR A 41 3.50 -1.55 -14.66
N VAL A 42 3.57 -2.42 -13.65
CA VAL A 42 4.80 -3.01 -13.12
C VAL A 42 4.74 -4.51 -13.47
N SER A 43 5.50 -4.93 -14.47
CA SER A 43 5.41 -6.29 -15.00
C SER A 43 5.98 -7.32 -14.03
N ALA A 44 5.53 -8.57 -14.16
CA ALA A 44 6.12 -9.69 -13.43
C ALA A 44 7.64 -9.75 -13.67
N GLY A 45 8.42 -10.03 -12.63
CA GLY A 45 9.89 -10.04 -12.66
C GLY A 45 10.55 -8.66 -12.54
N GLN A 46 9.81 -7.56 -12.66
CA GLN A 46 10.33 -6.23 -12.33
C GLN A 46 10.38 -6.05 -10.81
N THR A 47 11.40 -5.35 -10.34
CA THR A 47 11.53 -4.93 -8.94
C THR A 47 11.68 -3.42 -8.89
N VAL A 48 10.77 -2.74 -8.20
CA VAL A 48 10.87 -1.32 -7.87
C VAL A 48 11.44 -1.22 -6.46
N SER A 49 12.57 -0.53 -6.31
CA SER A 49 13.30 -0.45 -5.03
C SER A 49 12.75 0.60 -4.06
N ASP A 50 11.76 1.38 -4.50
CA ASP A 50 11.19 2.51 -3.77
C ASP A 50 9.64 2.45 -3.79
N ASP A 51 9.00 3.48 -3.27
CA ASP A 51 7.55 3.67 -3.28
C ASP A 51 7.03 4.02 -4.69
N ILE A 52 5.82 3.56 -5.01
CA ILE A 52 5.12 3.89 -6.27
C ILE A 52 3.97 4.85 -5.99
N TYR A 53 3.89 5.91 -6.80
CA TYR A 53 2.78 6.84 -6.84
C TYR A 53 2.14 6.76 -8.23
N ALA A 54 0.94 6.19 -8.33
CA ALA A 54 0.32 5.89 -9.62
C ALA A 54 -1.06 6.53 -9.79
N ALA A 55 -1.33 7.07 -10.97
CA ALA A 55 -2.66 7.51 -11.38
C ALA A 55 -2.96 7.07 -12.81
N GLY A 56 -4.11 6.41 -13.04
CA GLY A 56 -4.48 5.97 -14.38
C GLY A 56 -5.86 5.31 -14.50
N GLY A 57 -6.27 4.97 -15.72
CA GLY A 57 -7.50 4.22 -15.95
C GLY A 57 -7.37 2.77 -15.43
N THR A 58 -6.28 2.11 -15.80
CA THR A 58 -5.92 0.77 -15.33
C THR A 58 -4.54 0.79 -14.68
N ILE A 59 -4.41 0.17 -13.52
CA ILE A 59 -3.14 0.02 -12.81
C ILE A 59 -2.91 -1.46 -12.53
N THR A 60 -1.82 -2.02 -13.03
CA THR A 60 -1.43 -3.43 -12.83
C THR A 60 -0.06 -3.53 -12.20
N VAL A 61 0.03 -4.10 -11.00
CA VAL A 61 1.28 -4.33 -10.29
C VAL A 61 1.46 -5.84 -10.11
N ALA A 62 2.19 -6.45 -11.04
CA ALA A 62 2.54 -7.87 -11.03
C ALA A 62 3.97 -8.15 -10.56
N GLY A 63 4.85 -7.13 -10.58
CA GLY A 63 6.21 -7.20 -10.07
C GLY A 63 6.33 -6.93 -8.57
N THR A 64 7.56 -6.91 -8.06
CA THR A 64 7.86 -6.64 -6.65
C THR A 64 8.04 -5.14 -6.41
N VAL A 65 7.48 -4.62 -5.33
CA VAL A 65 7.69 -3.26 -4.84
C VAL A 65 8.30 -3.35 -3.44
N ASN A 66 9.55 -2.89 -3.29
CA ASN A 66 10.27 -2.87 -2.02
C ASN A 66 9.87 -1.68 -1.12
N GLY A 67 8.94 -0.84 -1.58
CA GLY A 67 8.31 0.23 -0.83
C GLY A 67 6.80 0.04 -0.65
N SER A 68 6.12 1.16 -0.54
CA SER A 68 4.66 1.30 -0.48
C SER A 68 4.08 1.64 -1.85
N ILE A 69 2.78 1.43 -2.02
CA ILE A 69 2.05 1.86 -3.22
C ILE A 69 0.95 2.82 -2.80
N LEU A 70 0.93 4.01 -3.41
CA LEU A 70 -0.20 4.93 -3.40
C LEU A 70 -0.75 5.03 -4.82
N ALA A 71 -1.97 4.56 -5.05
CA ALA A 71 -2.53 4.53 -6.39
C ALA A 71 -4.01 4.92 -6.46
N ALA A 72 -4.39 5.64 -7.52
CA ALA A 72 -5.78 5.96 -7.82
C ALA A 72 -6.11 5.61 -9.28
N GLY A 73 -7.18 4.86 -9.52
CA GLY A 73 -7.58 4.52 -10.88
C GLY A 73 -8.95 3.88 -11.04
N GLY A 74 -9.37 3.63 -12.27
CA GLY A 74 -10.64 2.94 -12.54
C GLY A 74 -10.61 1.48 -12.10
N THR A 75 -9.58 0.76 -12.57
CA THR A 75 -9.31 -0.64 -12.20
C THR A 75 -7.89 -0.76 -11.66
N ILE A 76 -7.73 -1.37 -10.48
CA ILE A 76 -6.42 -1.60 -9.86
C ILE A 76 -6.27 -3.09 -9.58
N THR A 77 -5.20 -3.71 -10.10
CA THR A 77 -4.83 -5.11 -9.82
C THR A 77 -3.43 -5.15 -9.22
N VAL A 78 -3.29 -5.73 -8.02
CA VAL A 78 -2.01 -5.93 -7.34
C VAL A 78 -1.83 -7.43 -7.08
N SER A 79 -1.07 -8.09 -7.95
CA SER A 79 -0.75 -9.51 -7.85
C SER A 79 0.70 -9.76 -7.39
N GLY A 80 1.56 -8.76 -7.51
CA GLY A 80 2.94 -8.80 -7.03
C GLY A 80 3.09 -8.48 -5.54
N ASN A 81 4.30 -8.65 -5.00
CA ASN A 81 4.60 -8.41 -3.59
C ASN A 81 4.83 -6.92 -3.30
N VAL A 82 4.14 -6.40 -2.28
CA VAL A 82 4.35 -5.04 -1.73
C VAL A 82 4.98 -5.18 -0.36
N SER A 83 6.19 -4.68 -0.18
CA SER A 83 6.95 -4.92 1.05
C SER A 83 6.45 -4.09 2.23
N ARG A 84 5.79 -2.96 1.96
CA ARG A 84 5.21 -2.06 2.97
C ARG A 84 3.70 -1.92 2.77
N ASP A 85 3.20 -0.68 2.69
CA ASP A 85 1.77 -0.38 2.73
C ASP A 85 1.15 -0.28 1.33
N LEU A 86 -0.14 -0.58 1.23
CA LEU A 86 -0.93 -0.41 0.02
C LEU A 86 -2.09 0.55 0.29
N MET A 87 -2.04 1.73 -0.34
CA MET A 87 -3.09 2.74 -0.28
C MET A 87 -3.70 2.92 -1.67
N VAL A 88 -4.96 2.52 -1.86
CA VAL A 88 -5.57 2.47 -3.19
C VAL A 88 -7.00 3.03 -3.22
N ALA A 89 -7.34 3.73 -4.29
CA ALA A 89 -8.70 4.19 -4.55
C ALA A 89 -9.13 3.87 -5.98
N GLY A 90 -10.27 3.21 -6.18
CA GLY A 90 -10.75 2.91 -7.52
C GLY A 90 -12.13 2.30 -7.64
N GLY A 91 -12.63 2.14 -8.87
CA GLY A 91 -13.92 1.50 -9.12
C GLY A 91 -13.88 0.00 -8.78
N THR A 92 -12.87 -0.69 -9.32
CA THR A 92 -12.61 -2.11 -9.08
C THR A 92 -11.18 -2.30 -8.57
N ILE A 93 -11.02 -3.02 -7.46
CA ILE A 93 -9.73 -3.28 -6.83
C ILE A 93 -9.58 -4.78 -6.59
N ASN A 94 -8.52 -5.39 -7.10
CA ASN A 94 -8.19 -6.79 -6.86
C ASN A 94 -6.76 -6.92 -6.30
N VAL A 95 -6.63 -7.46 -5.10
CA VAL A 95 -5.34 -7.65 -4.42
C VAL A 95 -5.14 -9.13 -4.13
N THR A 96 -4.28 -9.79 -4.89
CA THR A 96 -3.89 -11.20 -4.70
C THR A 96 -2.45 -11.35 -4.21
N GLY A 97 -1.62 -10.31 -4.38
CA GLY A 97 -0.26 -10.28 -3.89
C GLY A 97 -0.15 -10.09 -2.38
N LYS A 98 1.01 -10.45 -1.82
CA LYS A 98 1.34 -10.21 -0.42
C LYS A 98 1.56 -8.72 -0.16
N VAL A 99 1.05 -8.23 0.98
CA VAL A 99 1.33 -6.89 1.52
C VAL A 99 2.00 -7.01 2.89
N GLY A 100 3.24 -6.55 3.00
CA GLY A 100 4.05 -6.63 4.22
C GLY A 100 3.67 -5.64 5.32
N GLY A 101 2.94 -4.59 4.95
CA GLY A 101 2.39 -3.58 5.85
C GLY A 101 0.86 -3.67 5.95
N SER A 102 0.22 -2.51 5.94
CA SER A 102 -1.23 -2.35 6.05
C SER A 102 -1.88 -2.03 4.69
N ILE A 103 -3.16 -2.36 4.55
CA ILE A 103 -3.97 -1.94 3.39
C ILE A 103 -4.95 -0.85 3.82
N ARG A 104 -5.04 0.23 3.03
CA ARG A 104 -6.12 1.21 3.07
C ARG A 104 -6.71 1.34 1.68
N ALA A 105 -7.94 0.87 1.51
CA ALA A 105 -8.54 0.79 0.19
C ALA A 105 -9.95 1.37 0.16
N VAL A 106 -10.26 2.12 -0.90
CA VAL A 106 -11.59 2.65 -1.15
C VAL A 106 -12.03 2.24 -2.55
N GLY A 107 -13.15 1.53 -2.69
CA GLY A 107 -13.66 1.25 -4.03
C GLY A 107 -15.09 0.74 -4.15
N GLY A 108 -15.59 0.67 -5.37
CA GLY A 108 -16.94 0.14 -5.63
C GLY A 108 -17.02 -1.35 -5.37
N ASN A 109 -16.11 -2.10 -5.98
CA ASN A 109 -15.93 -3.53 -5.79
C ASN A 109 -14.48 -3.83 -5.40
N LEU A 110 -14.28 -4.47 -4.25
CA LEU A 110 -12.95 -4.81 -3.74
C LEU A 110 -12.85 -6.30 -3.42
N THR A 111 -11.84 -6.95 -4.00
CA THR A 111 -11.46 -8.33 -3.68
C THR A 111 -10.05 -8.34 -3.08
N LEU A 112 -9.90 -8.93 -1.90
CA LEU A 112 -8.63 -9.18 -1.22
C LEU A 112 -8.45 -10.68 -1.01
N ASN A 113 -7.44 -11.25 -1.65
CA ASN A 113 -7.10 -12.68 -1.62
C ASN A 113 -5.62 -12.95 -1.35
N GLY A 114 -4.84 -11.91 -1.02
CA GLY A 114 -3.43 -12.02 -0.62
C GLY A 114 -3.24 -11.85 0.90
N PRO A 115 -2.13 -12.37 1.47
CA PRO A 115 -1.81 -12.18 2.87
C PRO A 115 -1.41 -10.73 3.17
N VAL A 116 -1.88 -10.22 4.31
CA VAL A 116 -1.57 -8.89 4.84
C VAL A 116 -1.00 -9.05 6.24
N GLU A 117 0.24 -8.63 6.43
CA GLU A 117 0.95 -8.84 7.72
C GLU A 117 0.41 -7.94 8.84
N GLN A 118 -0.23 -6.80 8.49
CA GLN A 118 -0.73 -5.84 9.45
C GLN A 118 -2.26 -5.63 9.40
N ASP A 119 -2.69 -4.36 9.45
CA ASP A 119 -4.08 -3.95 9.56
C ASP A 119 -4.68 -3.73 8.17
N VAL A 120 -5.99 -3.96 8.02
CA VAL A 120 -6.72 -3.71 6.77
C VAL A 120 -7.90 -2.79 7.04
N VAL A 121 -7.98 -1.68 6.29
CA VAL A 121 -9.09 -0.73 6.32
C VAL A 121 -9.67 -0.63 4.92
N ILE A 122 -10.91 -1.05 4.75
CA ILE A 122 -11.59 -1.06 3.45
C ILE A 122 -12.91 -0.31 3.53
N THR A 123 -13.14 0.57 2.57
CA THR A 123 -14.45 1.17 2.32
C THR A 123 -14.94 0.77 0.94
N GLY A 124 -16.14 0.21 0.82
CA GLY A 124 -16.67 -0.08 -0.52
C GLY A 124 -18.11 -0.55 -0.63
N GLY A 125 -18.64 -0.60 -1.85
CA GLY A 125 -19.99 -1.09 -2.11
C GLY A 125 -20.09 -2.59 -1.87
N MET A 126 -19.19 -3.34 -2.51
CA MET A 126 -19.00 -4.78 -2.35
C MET A 126 -17.55 -5.05 -1.93
N VAL A 127 -17.39 -5.77 -0.82
CA VAL A 127 -16.07 -6.14 -0.27
C VAL A 127 -16.04 -7.66 -0.08
N ASP A 128 -15.07 -8.32 -0.71
CA ASP A 128 -14.79 -9.74 -0.52
C ASP A 128 -13.35 -9.94 -0.05
N VAL A 129 -13.20 -10.33 1.21
CA VAL A 129 -11.93 -10.79 1.79
C VAL A 129 -11.95 -12.31 1.73
N GLY A 130 -11.45 -12.88 0.64
CA GLY A 130 -11.58 -14.30 0.35
C GLY A 130 -10.60 -15.17 1.14
N SER A 131 -10.75 -16.49 1.02
CA SER A 131 -10.02 -17.47 1.85
C SER A 131 -8.52 -17.56 1.56
N GLY A 132 -8.04 -16.97 0.46
CA GLY A 132 -6.60 -16.84 0.19
C GLY A 132 -5.91 -15.76 1.03
N ALA A 133 -6.67 -14.81 1.57
CA ALA A 133 -6.13 -13.77 2.42
C ALA A 133 -5.91 -14.26 3.86
N THR A 134 -4.97 -13.62 4.55
CA THR A 134 -4.84 -13.66 6.01
C THR A 134 -4.62 -12.25 6.51
N ILE A 135 -5.24 -11.88 7.63
CA ILE A 135 -5.07 -10.55 8.23
C ILE A 135 -4.31 -10.71 9.54
N GLY A 136 -3.05 -10.28 9.55
CA GLY A 136 -2.14 -10.46 10.68
C GLY A 136 -2.55 -9.67 11.92
N ARG A 137 -3.44 -8.69 11.78
CA ARG A 137 -3.89 -7.82 12.86
C ARG A 137 -5.40 -7.54 12.82
N ASP A 138 -5.79 -6.26 12.79
CA ASP A 138 -7.20 -5.83 12.84
C ASP A 138 -7.75 -5.60 11.42
N LEU A 139 -9.03 -5.91 11.22
CA LEU A 139 -9.78 -5.66 9.98
C LEU A 139 -10.89 -4.63 10.25
N VAL A 140 -10.96 -3.58 9.44
CA VAL A 140 -12.00 -2.55 9.49
C VAL A 140 -12.68 -2.48 8.14
N ILE A 141 -14.00 -2.69 8.09
CA ILE A 141 -14.78 -2.62 6.84
C ILE A 141 -15.97 -1.67 7.02
N ALA A 142 -16.12 -0.74 6.08
CA ALA A 142 -17.32 0.08 5.93
C ALA A 142 -17.91 -0.11 4.53
N GLY A 143 -19.20 -0.45 4.39
CA GLY A 143 -19.71 -0.74 3.05
C GLY A 143 -21.16 -1.20 2.91
N GLY A 144 -21.55 -1.55 1.69
CA GLY A 144 -22.87 -2.11 1.42
C GLY A 144 -22.94 -3.58 1.85
N THR A 145 -22.15 -4.41 1.18
CA THR A 145 -22.06 -5.85 1.44
C THR A 145 -20.61 -6.26 1.64
N ALA A 146 -20.34 -6.95 2.75
CA ALA A 146 -19.02 -7.47 3.11
C ALA A 146 -19.08 -8.98 3.32
N THR A 147 -18.14 -9.69 2.70
CA THR A 147 -17.88 -11.10 2.93
C THR A 147 -16.45 -11.26 3.43
N VAL A 148 -16.28 -11.94 4.55
CA VAL A 148 -14.96 -12.23 5.14
C VAL A 148 -14.83 -13.74 5.33
N SER A 149 -14.03 -14.34 4.47
CA SER A 149 -13.70 -15.77 4.46
C SER A 149 -12.24 -16.03 4.87
N ALA A 150 -11.48 -14.99 5.20
CA ALA A 150 -10.11 -15.06 5.70
C ALA A 150 -10.04 -15.12 7.23
N PRO A 151 -9.03 -15.80 7.81
CA PRO A 151 -8.73 -15.67 9.23
C PRO A 151 -8.23 -14.26 9.55
N VAL A 152 -8.74 -13.70 10.65
CA VAL A 152 -8.31 -12.41 11.21
C VAL A 152 -7.68 -12.65 12.57
N ALA A 153 -6.41 -12.29 12.73
CA ALA A 153 -5.64 -12.64 13.93
C ALA A 153 -6.13 -11.92 15.20
N ARG A 154 -6.75 -10.75 15.05
CA ARG A 154 -7.26 -9.95 16.16
C ARG A 154 -8.72 -9.59 15.94
N ARG A 155 -9.04 -8.30 15.82
CA ARG A 155 -10.43 -7.82 15.87
C ARG A 155 -10.96 -7.47 14.50
N ILE A 156 -12.28 -7.52 14.38
CA ILE A 156 -13.01 -6.98 13.24
C ILE A 156 -13.85 -5.79 13.71
N ARG A 157 -13.78 -4.67 12.99
CA ARG A 157 -14.68 -3.52 13.15
C ARG A 157 -15.49 -3.29 11.90
N MET A 158 -16.82 -3.23 12.01
CA MET A 158 -17.67 -3.19 10.82
C MET A 158 -18.80 -2.17 10.88
N ALA A 159 -19.07 -1.56 9.73
CA ALA A 159 -20.23 -0.74 9.47
C ALA A 159 -20.75 -1.11 8.08
N SER A 160 -21.68 -2.07 7.99
CA SER A 160 -22.14 -2.55 6.69
C SER A 160 -23.58 -3.02 6.66
N GLY A 161 -24.28 -2.86 5.54
CA GLY A 161 -25.65 -3.37 5.40
C GLY A 161 -25.71 -4.89 5.59
N ASN A 162 -24.93 -5.64 4.79
CA ASN A 162 -24.86 -7.10 4.89
C ASN A 162 -23.45 -7.57 5.20
N LEU A 163 -23.32 -8.44 6.20
CA LEU A 163 -22.05 -9.06 6.58
C LEU A 163 -22.18 -10.58 6.60
N THR A 164 -21.30 -11.27 5.86
CA THR A 164 -21.08 -12.71 6.01
C THR A 164 -19.67 -12.99 6.52
N LEU A 165 -19.56 -13.67 7.67
CA LEU A 165 -18.29 -14.12 8.23
C LEU A 165 -18.22 -15.64 8.15
N ARG A 166 -17.12 -16.17 7.61
CA ARG A 166 -16.94 -17.62 7.35
C ARG A 166 -15.70 -18.24 7.99
N ASN A 167 -14.93 -17.46 8.76
CA ASN A 167 -13.66 -17.91 9.30
C ASN A 167 -13.45 -17.42 10.73
N ARG A 168 -12.34 -17.83 11.32
CA ARG A 168 -11.93 -17.50 12.68
C ARG A 168 -11.52 -16.03 12.81
N VAL A 169 -11.95 -15.44 13.91
CA VAL A 169 -11.48 -14.15 14.41
C VAL A 169 -10.77 -14.40 15.74
N GLY A 170 -9.57 -13.87 15.91
CA GLY A 170 -8.76 -14.11 17.11
C GLY A 170 -9.17 -13.26 18.31
N GLY A 171 -10.02 -12.25 18.12
CA GLY A 171 -10.60 -11.42 19.15
C GLY A 171 -12.00 -10.93 18.76
N ASP A 172 -12.38 -9.75 19.22
CA ASP A 172 -13.76 -9.29 19.12
C ASP A 172 -14.18 -8.86 17.70
N VAL A 173 -15.46 -9.08 17.39
CA VAL A 173 -16.15 -8.51 16.23
C VAL A 173 -17.11 -7.42 16.73
N ILE A 174 -16.86 -6.17 16.36
CA ILE A 174 -17.61 -4.99 16.86
C ILE A 174 -18.12 -4.17 15.69
N GLY A 175 -19.44 -3.97 15.56
CA GLY A 175 -19.94 -3.19 14.45
C GLY A 175 -21.44 -3.01 14.38
N ASN A 176 -21.86 -2.09 13.53
CA ASN A 176 -23.26 -1.90 13.17
C ASN A 176 -23.50 -2.58 11.82
N VAL A 177 -24.40 -3.56 11.79
CA VAL A 177 -24.80 -4.24 10.55
C VAL A 177 -26.30 -4.45 10.51
N ASP A 178 -26.92 -4.35 9.33
CA ASP A 178 -28.35 -4.59 9.19
C ASP A 178 -28.65 -6.10 9.20
N HIS A 179 -27.81 -6.88 8.49
CA HIS A 179 -27.91 -8.34 8.43
C HIS A 179 -26.55 -8.99 8.63
N LEU A 180 -26.47 -9.89 9.61
CA LEU A 180 -25.30 -10.70 9.93
C LEU A 180 -25.55 -12.17 9.61
N ARG A 181 -24.67 -12.78 8.82
CA ARG A 181 -24.60 -14.23 8.59
C ARG A 181 -23.27 -14.77 9.09
N LEU A 182 -23.34 -15.74 10.01
CA LEU A 182 -22.18 -16.51 10.46
C LEU A 182 -22.25 -17.89 9.81
N ASP A 183 -21.25 -18.23 8.99
CA ASP A 183 -21.23 -19.46 8.19
C ASP A 183 -19.96 -20.24 8.52
N GLY A 184 -19.96 -20.90 9.70
CA GLY A 184 -18.78 -21.58 10.22
C GLY A 184 -17.73 -20.66 10.88
N ALA A 185 -18.07 -19.38 11.10
CA ALA A 185 -17.21 -18.45 11.82
C ALA A 185 -16.97 -18.89 13.28
N GLN A 186 -15.72 -18.77 13.73
CA GLN A 186 -15.32 -18.97 15.13
C GLN A 186 -14.93 -17.61 15.69
N ILE A 187 -15.73 -17.09 16.62
CA ILE A 187 -15.55 -15.78 17.27
C ILE A 187 -15.36 -15.99 18.76
#